data_AF-A0A534M9J8-F1
#
_entry.id   AF-A0A534M9J8-F1
#
_cell.length_a   1.000
_cell.length_b   1.000
_cell.length_c   1.000
_cell.angle_alpha   90.00
_cell.angle_beta   90.00
_cell.angle_gamma   90.00
#
_symmetry.space_group_name_H-M   'P 1'
#
loop_
_entity.id
_entity.type
_entity.pdbx_description
1 polymer ?
#
loop_
_entity_poly.entity_id
_entity_poly.type
_entity_poly.pdbx_seq_one_letter_code
_entity_poly.pdbx_strand_id
1 'polypeptide(L)'
;MRYLNWASTVALVGLGAYASYIVLKDFDFGQLWAWRPTRPLSFTFTAGALGNGFTYTLTLPLLLDLLIAYNWTWEFIGDFSRFARSKRAGTWGPFAGASLAEYWFFSVGALMTVAFLVTASPGSVNFAAISDPSFKATQLGFGLGAYLIILCATISTNAGNIYASALGITNIATRWKMSMRRLLLVSSAIVVPLAILPLFETNFVFTYIFFLDFLGAIVVPLWTLTLVDYFLVKARRYTDDLFASEGGHYWYRGGWNWPAVVTLLGGTALYWTIAFGFPALRETTSAALPTIAFVVALYYLWGRSAWQKHLRALREARLVEASG
;
A
#
# COMPACT_ATOMS: atom_id res chain seq x y z
N MET A 1 -9.63 -19.62 11.88
CA MET A 1 -8.88 -18.83 10.88
C MET A 1 -8.30 -19.69 9.76
N ARG A 2 -7.37 -20.64 10.01
CA ARG A 2 -6.73 -21.40 8.90
C ARG A 2 -7.70 -22.02 7.88
N TYR A 3 -8.74 -22.70 8.35
CA TYR A 3 -9.74 -23.32 7.47
C TYR A 3 -10.61 -22.29 6.72
N LEU A 4 -10.96 -21.17 7.37
CA LEU A 4 -11.68 -20.07 6.74
C LEU A 4 -10.84 -19.45 5.62
N ASN A 5 -9.55 -19.23 5.84
CA ASN A 5 -8.66 -18.69 4.81
C ASN A 5 -8.58 -19.64 3.61
N TRP A 6 -8.38 -20.95 3.83
CA TRP A 6 -8.37 -21.93 2.73
C TRP A 6 -9.68 -21.98 1.96
N ALA A 7 -10.81 -22.05 2.67
CA ALA A 7 -12.14 -22.07 2.06
C ALA A 7 -12.38 -20.78 1.26
N SER A 8 -12.04 -19.62 1.83
CA SER A 8 -12.17 -18.32 1.18
C SER A 8 -11.26 -18.20 -0.06
N THR A 9 -10.01 -18.66 0.01
CA THR A 9 -9.10 -18.67 -1.15
C THR A 9 -9.64 -19.53 -2.28
N VAL A 10 -10.07 -20.77 -1.99
CA VAL A 10 -10.62 -21.65 -3.03
C VAL A 10 -11.88 -21.06 -3.64
N ALA A 11 -12.76 -20.49 -2.80
CA ALA A 11 -13.97 -19.84 -3.26
C ALA A 11 -13.69 -18.60 -4.12
N LEU A 12 -12.70 -17.78 -3.75
CA LEU A 12 -12.25 -16.64 -4.56
C LEU A 12 -11.68 -17.09 -5.91
N VAL A 13 -10.89 -18.15 -5.95
CA VAL A 13 -10.39 -18.70 -7.22
C VAL A 13 -11.56 -19.13 -8.11
N GLY A 14 -12.56 -19.81 -7.54
CA GLY A 14 -13.77 -20.17 -8.28
C GLY A 14 -14.54 -18.94 -8.79
N LEU A 15 -14.72 -17.92 -7.94
CA LEU A 15 -15.38 -16.68 -8.29
C LEU A 15 -14.64 -15.93 -9.40
N GLY A 16 -13.31 -15.82 -9.30
CA GLY A 16 -12.45 -15.17 -10.29
C GLY A 16 -12.45 -15.90 -11.63
N ALA A 17 -12.41 -17.24 -11.62
CA ALA A 17 -12.53 -18.05 -12.82
C ALA A 17 -13.90 -17.88 -13.49
N TYR A 18 -14.97 -17.87 -12.70
CA TYR A 18 -16.32 -17.68 -13.22
C TYR A 18 -16.51 -16.27 -13.79
N ALA A 19 -16.01 -15.23 -13.10
CA ALA A 19 -16.02 -13.86 -13.62
C ALA A 19 -15.23 -13.73 -14.92
N SER A 20 -14.05 -14.37 -14.99
CA SER A 20 -13.25 -14.40 -16.23
C SER A 20 -14.02 -15.07 -17.37
N TYR A 21 -14.69 -16.20 -17.10
CA TYR A 21 -15.49 -16.91 -18.07
C TYR A 21 -16.64 -16.05 -18.61
N ILE A 22 -17.40 -15.40 -17.73
CA ILE A 22 -18.53 -14.55 -18.14
C ILE A 22 -18.05 -13.38 -19.00
N VAL A 23 -16.98 -12.69 -18.58
CA VAL A 23 -16.40 -11.59 -19.35
C VAL A 23 -15.98 -12.04 -20.75
N LEU A 24 -15.31 -13.19 -20.86
CA LEU A 24 -14.81 -13.69 -22.14
C LEU A 24 -15.90 -14.33 -23.02
N LYS A 25 -17.00 -14.79 -22.42
CA LYS A 25 -18.13 -15.38 -23.13
C LYS A 25 -19.04 -14.31 -23.72
N ASP A 26 -19.39 -13.32 -22.91
CA ASP A 26 -20.46 -12.37 -23.23
C ASP A 26 -19.93 -11.11 -23.92
N PHE A 27 -18.61 -10.86 -23.87
CA PHE A 27 -17.96 -9.71 -24.48
C PHE A 27 -16.78 -10.10 -25.37
N ASP A 28 -16.59 -9.35 -26.45
CA ASP A 28 -15.41 -9.51 -27.31
C ASP A 28 -14.16 -8.95 -26.61
N PHE A 29 -13.20 -9.82 -26.31
CA PHE A 29 -11.97 -9.42 -25.62
C PHE A 29 -11.17 -8.37 -26.41
N GLY A 30 -11.15 -8.47 -27.73
CA GLY A 30 -10.43 -7.51 -28.59
C GLY A 30 -11.00 -6.10 -28.45
N GLN A 31 -12.32 -5.97 -28.45
CA GLN A 31 -13.03 -4.72 -28.23
C GLN A 31 -12.76 -4.15 -26.84
N LEU A 32 -12.86 -4.97 -25.78
CA LEU A 32 -12.60 -4.52 -24.42
C LEU A 32 -11.14 -4.07 -24.23
N TRP A 33 -10.19 -4.83 -24.80
CA TRP A 33 -8.76 -4.52 -24.70
C TRP A 33 -8.37 -3.25 -25.48
N ALA A 34 -8.98 -3.05 -26.65
CA ALA A 34 -8.75 -1.88 -27.49
C ALA A 34 -9.46 -0.61 -26.99
N TRP A 35 -10.45 -0.76 -26.11
CA TRP A 35 -11.25 0.36 -25.62
C TRP A 35 -10.39 1.42 -24.94
N ARG A 36 -10.62 2.68 -25.31
CA ARG A 36 -10.02 3.86 -24.67
C ARG A 36 -11.12 4.90 -24.46
N PRO A 37 -11.09 5.66 -23.35
CA PRO A 37 -12.03 6.75 -23.17
C PRO A 37 -11.74 7.85 -24.20
N THR A 38 -12.78 8.49 -24.73
CA THR A 38 -12.64 9.57 -25.74
C THR A 38 -11.93 10.80 -25.21
N ARG A 39 -11.95 11.00 -23.88
CA ARG A 39 -11.20 12.00 -23.14
C ARG A 39 -10.67 11.36 -21.85
N PRO A 40 -9.54 11.82 -21.29
CA PRO A 40 -9.07 11.35 -19.99
C PRO A 40 -10.17 11.44 -18.93
N LEU A 41 -10.43 10.32 -18.25
CA LEU A 41 -11.38 10.30 -17.14
C LEU A 41 -10.85 11.20 -16.04
N SER A 42 -11.72 12.06 -15.52
CA SER A 42 -11.36 13.00 -14.45
C SER A 42 -12.40 12.97 -13.34
N PHE A 43 -11.94 13.07 -12.10
CA PHE A 43 -12.76 13.08 -10.90
C PHE A 43 -12.46 14.37 -10.14
N THR A 44 -13.48 15.19 -9.95
CA THR A 44 -13.34 16.51 -9.33
C THR A 44 -14.04 16.54 -7.98
N PHE A 45 -13.32 17.02 -6.97
CA PHE A 45 -13.90 17.44 -5.70
C PHE A 45 -14.05 18.96 -5.71
N THR A 46 -15.27 19.44 -5.55
CA THR A 46 -15.56 20.88 -5.46
C THR A 46 -15.76 21.26 -4.00
N ALA A 47 -14.83 22.04 -3.45
CA ALA A 47 -14.85 22.48 -2.06
C ALA A 47 -15.84 23.65 -1.84
N GLY A 48 -17.14 23.42 -2.02
CA GLY A 48 -18.22 24.36 -1.65
C GLY A 48 -17.94 25.84 -1.98
N ALA A 49 -18.34 26.75 -1.08
CA ALA A 49 -18.26 28.21 -1.28
C ALA A 49 -16.87 28.85 -0.98
N LEU A 50 -15.83 28.06 -0.69
CA LEU A 50 -14.56 28.55 -0.11
C LEU A 50 -13.29 28.28 -0.94
N GLY A 51 -13.37 27.76 -2.17
CA GLY A 51 -12.16 27.65 -2.99
C GLY A 51 -12.28 26.90 -4.32
N ASN A 52 -11.15 26.85 -5.04
CA ASN A 52 -10.97 26.06 -6.25
C ASN A 52 -11.02 24.57 -5.89
N GLY A 53 -11.88 23.80 -6.56
CA GLY A 53 -11.91 22.35 -6.43
C GLY A 53 -10.61 21.69 -6.90
N PHE A 54 -10.35 20.46 -6.46
CA PHE A 54 -9.22 19.65 -6.93
C PHE A 54 -9.72 18.61 -7.93
N THR A 55 -9.02 18.44 -9.05
CA THR A 55 -9.37 17.45 -10.07
C THR A 55 -8.23 16.47 -10.26
N TYR A 56 -8.54 15.18 -10.12
CA TYR A 56 -7.69 14.11 -10.58
C TYR A 56 -8.02 13.82 -12.03
N THR A 57 -7.03 13.92 -12.92
CA THR A 57 -7.12 13.38 -14.27
C THR A 57 -6.33 12.08 -14.34
N LEU A 58 -6.98 10.99 -14.78
CA LEU A 58 -6.35 9.68 -14.91
C LEU A 58 -5.33 9.69 -16.04
N THR A 59 -4.07 9.91 -15.67
CA THR A 59 -2.90 9.81 -16.53
C THR A 59 -2.06 8.58 -16.17
N LEU A 60 -1.21 8.10 -17.08
CA LEU A 60 -0.31 6.98 -16.78
C LEU A 60 0.57 7.27 -15.55
N PRO A 61 1.15 8.46 -15.35
CA PRO A 61 1.93 8.74 -14.14
C PRO A 61 1.09 8.69 -12.85
N LEU A 62 -0.15 9.19 -12.86
CA LEU A 62 -1.05 9.01 -11.71
C LEU A 62 -1.31 7.53 -11.43
N LEU A 63 -1.61 6.73 -12.46
CA LEU A 63 -1.85 5.29 -12.28
C LEU A 63 -0.61 4.57 -11.72
N LEU A 64 0.60 4.97 -12.11
CA LEU A 64 1.84 4.47 -11.53
C LEU A 64 1.97 4.85 -10.05
N ASP A 65 1.67 6.10 -9.68
CA ASP A 65 1.68 6.53 -8.28
C ASP A 65 0.72 5.67 -7.43
N LEU A 66 -0.50 5.46 -7.93
CA LEU A 66 -1.52 4.66 -7.24
C LEU A 66 -1.12 3.19 -7.10
N LEU A 67 -0.53 2.61 -8.15
CA LEU A 67 -0.04 1.23 -8.12
C LEU A 67 1.07 1.05 -7.08
N ILE A 68 2.04 1.99 -7.04
CA ILE A 68 3.14 1.98 -6.07
C ILE A 68 2.58 2.14 -4.66
N ALA A 69 1.73 3.16 -4.44
CA ALA A 69 1.15 3.44 -3.13
C ALA A 69 0.35 2.23 -2.61
N TYR A 70 -0.52 1.64 -3.45
CA TYR A 70 -1.27 0.45 -3.09
C TYR A 70 -0.35 -0.72 -2.72
N ASN A 71 0.59 -1.09 -3.59
CA ASN A 71 1.44 -2.25 -3.37
C ASN A 71 2.37 -2.11 -2.15
N TRP A 72 2.88 -0.92 -1.89
CA TRP A 72 3.83 -0.68 -0.80
C TRP A 72 3.17 -0.60 0.58
N THR A 73 1.83 -0.51 0.65
CA THR A 73 1.07 -0.58 1.92
C THR A 73 0.86 -2.01 2.45
N TRP A 74 1.23 -3.03 1.68
CA TRP A 74 1.17 -4.43 2.12
C TRP A 74 2.42 -4.85 2.89
N GLU A 75 2.98 -3.96 3.72
CA GLU A 75 4.20 -4.17 4.51
C GLU A 75 4.20 -5.44 5.36
N PHE A 76 3.03 -5.82 5.88
CA PHE A 76 2.87 -6.92 6.81
C PHE A 76 3.19 -8.29 6.17
N ILE A 77 3.36 -8.37 4.84
CA ILE A 77 3.89 -9.56 4.18
C ILE A 77 5.25 -9.96 4.79
N GLY A 78 6.06 -8.99 5.21
CA GLY A 78 7.32 -9.23 5.93
C GLY A 78 7.13 -9.96 7.26
N ASP A 79 6.06 -9.65 8.00
CA ASP A 79 5.74 -10.26 9.30
C ASP A 79 5.37 -11.74 9.18
N PHE A 80 4.82 -12.13 8.04
CA PHE A 80 4.54 -13.53 7.72
C PHE A 80 5.76 -14.25 7.12
N SER A 81 6.55 -13.53 6.32
CA SER A 81 7.73 -14.08 5.63
C SER A 81 8.80 -14.58 6.60
N ARG A 82 8.90 -14.02 7.81
CA ARG A 82 9.83 -14.50 8.86
C ARG A 82 9.55 -15.92 9.36
N PHE A 83 8.32 -16.42 9.16
CA PHE A 83 7.94 -17.79 9.52
C PHE A 83 8.22 -18.82 8.41
N ALA A 84 8.75 -18.37 7.26
CA ALA A 84 9.08 -19.25 6.15
C ALA A 84 10.28 -20.16 6.49
N ARG A 85 10.24 -21.39 5.97
CA ARG A 85 11.31 -22.40 6.18
C ARG A 85 12.65 -22.02 5.55
N SER A 86 12.65 -21.10 4.58
CA SER A 86 13.86 -20.62 3.91
C SER A 86 13.67 -19.20 3.38
N LYS A 87 14.78 -18.46 3.18
CA LYS A 87 14.77 -17.11 2.58
C LYS A 87 14.09 -17.08 1.22
N ARG A 88 14.36 -18.10 0.38
CA ARG A 88 13.76 -18.22 -0.96
C ARG A 88 12.24 -18.40 -0.86
N ALA A 89 11.76 -19.25 0.05
CA ALA A 89 10.33 -19.47 0.27
C ALA A 89 9.64 -18.21 0.81
N GLY A 90 10.28 -17.51 1.76
CA GLY A 90 9.76 -16.26 2.33
C GLY A 90 9.74 -15.08 1.35
N THR A 91 10.55 -15.13 0.29
CA THR A 91 10.55 -14.09 -0.76
C THR A 91 9.59 -14.43 -1.90
N TRP A 92 9.80 -15.58 -2.54
CA TRP A 92 9.09 -15.91 -3.78
C TRP A 92 7.68 -16.45 -3.55
N GLY A 93 7.40 -17.07 -2.40
CA GLY A 93 6.06 -17.56 -2.07
C GLY A 93 5.05 -16.42 -2.02
N PRO A 94 5.24 -15.42 -1.15
CA PRO A 94 4.38 -14.24 -1.09
C PRO A 94 4.40 -13.43 -2.39
N PHE A 95 5.58 -13.21 -2.99
CA PHE A 95 5.68 -12.43 -4.23
C PHE A 95 4.86 -13.04 -5.37
N ALA A 96 5.03 -14.32 -5.67
CA ALA A 96 4.30 -14.98 -6.75
C ALA A 96 2.81 -15.11 -6.44
N GLY A 97 2.46 -15.45 -5.19
CA GLY A 97 1.07 -15.59 -4.78
C GLY A 97 0.29 -14.27 -4.86
N ALA A 98 0.86 -13.20 -4.30
CA ALA A 98 0.26 -11.87 -4.33
C ALA A 98 0.17 -11.32 -5.76
N SER A 99 1.27 -11.39 -6.53
CA SER A 99 1.28 -10.84 -7.91
C SER A 99 0.30 -11.58 -8.82
N LEU A 100 0.23 -12.91 -8.74
CA LEU A 100 -0.70 -13.70 -9.55
C LEU A 100 -2.15 -13.35 -9.23
N ALA A 101 -2.50 -13.32 -7.94
CA ALA A 101 -3.85 -12.98 -7.51
C ALA A 101 -4.20 -11.53 -7.90
N GLU A 102 -3.32 -10.57 -7.63
CA GLU A 102 -3.52 -9.16 -7.94
C GLU A 102 -3.71 -8.93 -9.42
N TYR A 103 -2.78 -9.39 -10.27
CA TYR A 103 -2.87 -9.19 -11.72
C TYR A 103 -4.11 -9.84 -12.31
N TRP A 104 -4.50 -11.01 -11.82
CA TRP A 104 -5.72 -11.67 -12.26
C TRP A 104 -6.97 -10.85 -11.89
N PHE A 105 -7.15 -10.52 -10.62
CA PHE A 105 -8.34 -9.80 -10.17
C PHE A 105 -8.40 -8.35 -10.68
N PHE A 106 -7.26 -7.68 -10.83
CA PHE A 106 -7.19 -6.36 -11.47
C PHE A 106 -7.60 -6.43 -12.94
N SER A 107 -7.13 -7.43 -13.68
CA SER A 107 -7.49 -7.62 -15.09
C SER A 107 -8.98 -7.89 -15.25
N VAL A 108 -9.54 -8.82 -14.46
CA VAL A 108 -10.98 -9.12 -14.47
C VAL A 108 -11.79 -7.89 -14.09
N GLY A 109 -11.41 -7.20 -13.02
CA GLY A 109 -12.07 -5.98 -12.56
C GLY A 109 -12.06 -4.88 -13.61
N ALA A 110 -10.93 -4.67 -14.29
CA ALA A 110 -10.75 -3.67 -15.35
C ALA A 110 -11.60 -4.01 -16.59
N LEU A 111 -11.52 -5.25 -17.08
CA LEU A 111 -12.32 -5.70 -18.22
C LEU A 111 -13.81 -5.55 -17.94
N MET A 112 -14.27 -5.90 -16.73
CA MET A 112 -15.65 -5.69 -16.32
C MET A 112 -16.04 -4.21 -16.29
N THR A 113 -15.19 -3.34 -15.75
CA THR A 113 -15.43 -1.89 -15.77
C THR A 113 -15.59 -1.38 -17.20
N VAL A 114 -14.71 -1.81 -18.11
CA VAL A 114 -14.83 -1.46 -19.54
C VAL A 114 -16.10 -2.02 -20.16
N ALA A 115 -16.48 -3.26 -19.85
CA ALA A 115 -17.71 -3.88 -20.33
C ALA A 115 -18.97 -3.06 -19.95
N PHE A 116 -19.04 -2.53 -18.72
CA PHE A 116 -20.09 -1.59 -18.34
C PHE A 116 -20.02 -0.26 -19.09
N LEU A 117 -18.81 0.26 -19.32
CA LEU A 117 -18.62 1.53 -20.02
C LEU A 117 -19.02 1.46 -21.50
N VAL A 118 -18.84 0.32 -22.17
CA VAL A 118 -19.22 0.15 -23.58
C VAL A 118 -20.72 -0.13 -23.77
N THR A 119 -21.39 -0.66 -22.74
CA THR A 119 -22.82 -0.99 -22.80
C THR A 119 -23.72 0.11 -22.23
N ALA A 120 -23.20 0.98 -21.37
CA ALA A 120 -23.95 2.07 -20.77
C ALA A 120 -24.21 3.21 -21.77
N SER A 121 -25.37 3.86 -21.62
CA SER A 121 -25.66 5.10 -22.32
C SER A 121 -24.66 6.21 -21.94
N PRO A 122 -24.27 7.09 -22.88
CA PRO A 122 -23.37 8.19 -22.58
C PRO A 122 -23.87 9.04 -21.41
N GLY A 123 -23.03 9.24 -20.39
CA GLY A 123 -23.34 10.06 -19.22
C GLY A 123 -24.20 9.38 -18.13
N SER A 124 -24.63 8.12 -18.31
CA SER A 124 -25.43 7.39 -17.30
C SER A 124 -24.58 6.56 -16.33
N VAL A 125 -23.26 6.60 -16.46
CA VAL A 125 -22.35 5.73 -15.70
C VAL A 125 -22.12 6.27 -14.30
N ASN A 126 -22.52 5.49 -13.30
CA ASN A 126 -22.13 5.73 -11.92
C ASN A 126 -20.80 5.02 -11.63
N PHE A 127 -19.70 5.80 -11.62
CA PHE A 127 -18.36 5.27 -11.37
C PHE A 127 -18.18 4.66 -9.98
N ALA A 128 -18.91 5.13 -8.96
CA ALA A 128 -18.89 4.51 -7.64
C ALA A 128 -19.50 3.09 -7.70
N ALA A 129 -20.66 2.93 -8.34
CA ALA A 129 -21.31 1.64 -8.48
C ALA A 129 -20.48 0.64 -9.28
N ILE A 130 -19.95 1.04 -10.45
CA ILE A 130 -19.13 0.13 -11.27
C ILE A 130 -17.71 -0.09 -10.72
N SER A 131 -17.34 0.54 -9.61
CA SER A 131 -16.11 0.24 -8.88
C SER A 131 -16.31 -0.81 -7.78
N ASP A 132 -17.55 -1.03 -7.34
CA ASP A 132 -17.90 -2.00 -6.29
C ASP A 132 -17.92 -3.45 -6.84
N PRO A 133 -17.07 -4.36 -6.31
CA PRO A 133 -17.10 -5.78 -6.67
C PRO A 133 -18.45 -6.46 -6.41
N SER A 134 -19.20 -6.01 -5.40
CA SER A 134 -20.50 -6.59 -5.03
C SER A 134 -21.55 -6.24 -6.07
N PHE A 135 -21.64 -4.96 -6.46
CA PHE A 135 -22.48 -4.52 -7.58
C PHE A 135 -22.16 -5.29 -8.87
N LYS A 136 -20.86 -5.45 -9.20
CA LYS A 136 -20.42 -6.24 -10.35
C LYS A 136 -20.90 -7.69 -10.28
N ALA A 137 -20.77 -8.33 -9.11
CA ALA A 137 -21.25 -9.69 -8.91
C ALA A 137 -22.77 -9.81 -9.09
N THR A 138 -23.54 -8.80 -8.65
CA THR A 138 -25.00 -8.74 -8.88
C THR A 138 -25.33 -8.75 -10.35
N GLN A 139 -24.69 -7.87 -11.11
CA GLN A 139 -24.98 -7.66 -12.53
C GLN A 139 -24.61 -8.88 -13.38
N LEU A 140 -23.62 -9.67 -12.95
CA LEU A 140 -23.26 -10.94 -13.60
C LEU A 140 -24.17 -12.11 -13.20
N GLY A 141 -25.19 -11.90 -12.38
CA GLY A 141 -26.11 -12.96 -11.96
C GLY A 141 -25.47 -13.98 -11.03
N PHE A 142 -24.41 -13.63 -10.30
CA PHE A 142 -23.72 -14.56 -9.40
C PHE A 142 -24.56 -14.99 -8.18
N GLY A 143 -25.70 -14.33 -7.96
CA GLY A 143 -26.65 -14.64 -6.90
C GLY A 143 -26.07 -14.48 -5.50
N LEU A 144 -26.75 -15.06 -4.51
CA LEU A 144 -26.38 -14.94 -3.10
C LEU A 144 -24.98 -15.49 -2.79
N GLY A 145 -24.55 -16.50 -3.55
CA GLY A 145 -23.28 -17.20 -3.34
C GLY A 145 -22.06 -16.28 -3.44
N ALA A 146 -21.99 -15.42 -4.45
CA ALA A 146 -20.85 -14.51 -4.59
C ALA A 146 -20.74 -13.51 -3.44
N TYR A 147 -21.85 -13.01 -2.90
CA TYR A 147 -21.78 -12.11 -1.74
C TYR A 147 -21.23 -12.81 -0.51
N LEU A 148 -21.58 -14.08 -0.28
CA LEU A 148 -21.01 -14.86 0.83
C LEU A 148 -19.51 -15.08 0.65
N ILE A 149 -19.05 -15.30 -0.59
CA ILE A 149 -17.63 -15.45 -0.90
C ILE A 149 -16.89 -14.13 -0.66
N ILE A 150 -17.42 -13.02 -1.18
CA ILE A 150 -16.86 -11.67 -0.98
C ILE A 150 -16.83 -11.32 0.50
N LEU A 151 -17.94 -11.54 1.24
CA LEU A 151 -18.00 -11.29 2.67
C LEU A 151 -16.97 -12.11 3.45
N CYS A 152 -16.86 -13.42 3.18
CA CYS A 152 -15.85 -14.27 3.81
C CYS A 152 -14.42 -13.80 3.50
N ALA A 153 -14.16 -13.41 2.26
CA ALA A 153 -12.88 -12.84 1.85
C ALA A 153 -12.56 -11.54 2.58
N THR A 154 -13.53 -10.62 2.66
CA THR A 154 -13.40 -9.36 3.39
C THR A 154 -13.11 -9.60 4.87
N ILE A 155 -13.81 -10.53 5.52
CA ILE A 155 -13.57 -10.90 6.92
C ILE A 155 -12.15 -11.46 7.09
N SER A 156 -11.74 -12.39 6.23
CA SER A 156 -10.42 -13.03 6.28
C SER A 156 -9.28 -12.00 6.16
N THR A 157 -9.36 -11.10 5.16
CA THR A 157 -8.36 -10.06 4.93
C THR A 157 -8.33 -9.04 6.05
N ASN A 158 -9.49 -8.53 6.49
CA ASN A 158 -9.55 -7.51 7.53
C ASN A 158 -9.16 -8.03 8.91
N ALA A 159 -9.35 -9.32 9.19
CA ALA A 159 -8.78 -9.93 10.40
C ALA A 159 -7.25 -9.85 10.43
N GLY A 160 -6.60 -9.99 9.26
CA GLY A 160 -5.15 -9.76 9.11
C GLY A 160 -4.76 -8.31 9.39
N ASN A 161 -5.50 -7.35 8.83
CA ASN A 161 -5.24 -5.92 9.02
C ASN A 161 -5.36 -5.48 10.48
N ILE A 162 -6.40 -5.92 11.18
CA ILE A 162 -6.59 -5.63 12.62
C ILE A 162 -5.46 -6.27 13.45
N TYR A 163 -5.06 -7.49 13.10
CA TYR A 163 -3.95 -8.16 13.78
C TYR A 163 -2.61 -7.45 13.57
N ALA A 164 -2.30 -7.03 12.34
CA ALA A 164 -1.10 -6.26 12.01
C ALA A 164 -1.09 -4.91 12.73
N SER A 165 -2.22 -4.20 12.76
CA SER A 165 -2.39 -2.96 13.52
C SER A 165 -2.16 -3.17 15.01
N ALA A 166 -2.72 -4.24 15.60
CA ALA A 166 -2.50 -4.58 17.01
C ALA A 166 -1.03 -4.87 17.31
N LEU A 167 -0.30 -5.58 16.43
CA LEU A 167 1.14 -5.76 16.55
C LEU A 167 1.90 -4.43 16.44
N GLY A 168 1.52 -3.55 15.51
CA GLY A 168 2.10 -2.21 15.39
C GLY A 168 1.97 -1.40 16.69
N ILE A 169 0.81 -1.45 17.34
CA ILE A 169 0.59 -0.78 18.64
C ILE A 169 1.53 -1.36 19.72
N THR A 170 1.84 -2.66 19.72
CA THR A 170 2.79 -3.23 20.69
C THR A 170 4.20 -2.68 20.55
N ASN A 171 4.62 -2.33 19.33
CA ASN A 171 5.93 -1.75 19.07
C ASN A 171 6.02 -0.29 19.53
N ILE A 172 4.89 0.41 19.65
CA ILE A 172 4.82 1.80 20.14
C ILE A 172 4.63 1.80 21.67
N ALA A 173 3.71 0.99 22.17
CA ALA A 173 3.33 0.93 23.57
C ALA A 173 4.24 -0.01 24.40
N THR A 174 5.56 0.04 24.17
CA THR A 174 6.54 -0.86 24.82
C THR A 174 6.53 -0.76 26.35
N ARG A 175 6.11 0.39 26.89
CA ARG A 175 5.97 0.63 28.33
C ARG A 175 4.67 0.06 28.93
N TRP A 176 3.67 -0.25 28.11
CA TRP A 176 2.36 -0.71 28.58
C TRP A 176 2.15 -2.18 28.25
N LYS A 177 2.11 -3.02 29.28
CA LYS A 177 1.82 -4.45 29.12
C LYS A 177 0.33 -4.67 28.84
N MET A 178 -0.06 -4.51 27.58
CA MET A 178 -1.42 -4.79 27.11
C MET A 178 -1.50 -6.23 26.60
N SER A 179 -2.56 -6.95 26.97
CA SER A 179 -2.83 -8.26 26.38
C SER A 179 -3.25 -8.11 24.91
N MET A 180 -2.93 -9.11 24.07
CA MET A 180 -3.31 -9.11 22.65
C MET A 180 -4.82 -8.86 22.45
N ARG A 181 -5.67 -9.39 23.33
CA ARG A 181 -7.13 -9.13 23.29
C ARG A 181 -7.46 -7.64 23.41
N ARG A 182 -6.82 -6.91 24.33
CA ARG A 182 -7.04 -5.46 24.49
C ARG A 182 -6.53 -4.68 23.29
N LEU A 183 -5.39 -5.07 22.72
CA LEU A 183 -4.81 -4.44 21.54
C LEU A 183 -5.72 -4.60 20.31
N LEU A 184 -6.26 -5.80 20.11
CA LEU A 184 -7.25 -6.06 19.05
C LEU A 184 -8.51 -5.22 19.24
N LEU A 185 -9.00 -5.08 20.48
CA LEU A 185 -10.16 -4.23 20.78
C LEU A 185 -9.89 -2.75 20.49
N VAL A 186 -8.73 -2.22 20.89
CA VAL A 186 -8.35 -0.84 20.61
C VAL A 186 -8.21 -0.60 19.11
N SER A 187 -7.52 -1.49 18.40
CA SER A 187 -7.40 -1.42 16.94
C SER A 187 -8.77 -1.44 16.27
N SER A 188 -9.66 -2.36 16.69
CA SER A 188 -11.01 -2.47 16.13
C SER A 188 -11.87 -1.23 16.42
N ALA A 189 -11.77 -0.65 17.62
CA ALA A 189 -12.49 0.55 18.01
C ALA A 189 -12.11 1.77 17.16
N ILE A 190 -10.87 1.82 16.65
CA ILE A 190 -10.40 2.87 15.73
C ILE A 190 -10.80 2.56 14.29
N VAL A 191 -10.58 1.32 13.83
CA VAL A 191 -10.76 0.93 12.43
C VAL A 191 -12.23 0.87 12.02
N VAL A 192 -13.13 0.36 12.87
CA VAL A 192 -14.55 0.17 12.51
C VAL A 192 -15.25 1.49 12.15
N PRO A 193 -15.15 2.59 12.93
CA PRO A 193 -15.73 3.87 12.52
C PRO A 193 -15.15 4.39 11.20
N LEU A 194 -13.84 4.26 10.99
CA LEU A 194 -13.18 4.69 9.75
C LEU A 194 -13.66 3.87 8.53
N ALA A 195 -13.90 2.57 8.70
CA ALA A 195 -14.40 1.70 7.64
C ALA A 195 -15.84 2.02 7.20
N ILE A 196 -16.60 2.76 8.02
CA ILE A 196 -17.97 3.18 7.70
C ILE A 196 -17.96 4.47 6.86
N LEU A 197 -16.94 5.32 6.99
CA LEU A 197 -16.87 6.62 6.30
C LEU A 197 -17.12 6.53 4.77
N PRO A 198 -16.57 5.56 4.03
CA PRO A 198 -16.81 5.47 2.58
C PRO A 198 -18.28 5.25 2.20
N LEU A 199 -19.13 4.76 3.11
CA LEU A 199 -20.57 4.57 2.84
C LEU A 199 -21.33 5.90 2.68
N PHE A 200 -20.76 7.00 3.18
CA PHE A 200 -21.34 8.33 3.07
C PHE A 200 -20.70 9.17 1.95
N GLU A 201 -19.73 8.61 1.23
CA GLU A 201 -19.01 9.31 0.17
C GLU A 201 -19.77 9.21 -1.15
N THR A 202 -20.04 10.37 -1.74
CA THR A 202 -20.74 10.45 -3.04
C THR A 202 -19.78 10.42 -4.22
N ASN A 203 -18.52 10.83 -4.00
CA ASN A 203 -17.44 10.78 -4.99
C ASN A 203 -16.39 9.74 -4.60
N PHE A 204 -16.82 8.47 -4.50
CA PHE A 204 -15.98 7.39 -3.98
C PHE A 204 -14.64 7.25 -4.70
N VAL A 205 -14.62 7.35 -6.02
CA VAL A 205 -13.39 7.20 -6.81
C VAL A 205 -12.39 8.33 -6.51
N PHE A 206 -12.85 9.58 -6.41
CA PHE A 206 -11.99 10.69 -5.99
C PHE A 206 -11.39 10.43 -4.61
N THR A 207 -12.24 10.11 -3.64
CA THR A 207 -11.83 9.92 -2.24
C THR A 207 -10.88 8.73 -2.11
N TYR A 208 -11.07 7.67 -2.90
CA TYR A 208 -10.17 6.53 -2.95
C TYR A 208 -8.80 6.89 -3.54
N ILE A 209 -8.75 7.68 -4.62
CA ILE A 209 -7.49 8.19 -5.19
C ILE A 209 -6.76 9.08 -4.16
N PHE A 210 -7.49 9.98 -3.50
CA PHE A 210 -6.94 10.83 -2.44
C PHE A 210 -6.39 10.01 -1.27
N PHE A 211 -7.11 8.96 -0.86
CA PHE A 211 -6.65 8.05 0.19
C PHE A 211 -5.35 7.34 -0.20
N LEU A 212 -5.24 6.85 -1.45
CA LEU A 212 -4.01 6.24 -1.94
C LEU A 212 -2.87 7.25 -2.03
N ASP A 213 -3.11 8.51 -2.39
CA ASP A 213 -2.10 9.56 -2.36
C ASP A 213 -1.61 9.85 -0.95
N PHE A 214 -2.56 9.93 0.00
CA PHE A 214 -2.23 10.14 1.41
C PHE A 214 -1.32 9.01 1.92
N LEU A 215 -1.66 7.75 1.62
CA LEU A 215 -0.82 6.61 1.94
C LEU A 215 0.52 6.69 1.21
N GLY A 216 0.50 6.92 -0.11
CA GLY A 216 1.69 7.01 -0.96
C GLY A 216 2.71 8.02 -0.45
N ALA A 217 2.25 9.20 -0.02
CA ALA A 217 3.11 10.23 0.55
C ALA A 217 3.87 9.79 1.81
N ILE A 218 3.37 8.78 2.52
CA ILE A 218 4.01 8.22 3.72
C ILE A 218 4.80 6.97 3.36
N VAL A 219 4.19 6.01 2.67
CA VAL A 219 4.79 4.69 2.42
C VAL A 219 5.91 4.73 1.38
N VAL A 220 5.82 5.59 0.36
CA VAL A 220 6.87 5.72 -0.67
C VAL A 220 8.20 6.17 -0.07
N PRO A 221 8.29 7.29 0.66
CA PRO A 221 9.55 7.67 1.28
C PRO A 221 9.99 6.69 2.38
N LEU A 222 9.06 6.12 3.17
CA LEU A 222 9.38 5.15 4.22
C LEU A 222 10.06 3.88 3.69
N TRP A 223 9.48 3.24 2.68
CA TRP A 223 10.02 2.01 2.12
C TRP A 223 11.27 2.26 1.28
N THR A 224 11.33 3.37 0.55
CA THR A 224 12.55 3.77 -0.15
C THR A 224 13.70 3.92 0.85
N LEU A 225 13.48 4.64 1.95
CA LEU A 225 14.46 4.83 3.01
C LEU A 225 14.89 3.49 3.62
N THR A 226 13.92 2.62 3.93
CA THR A 226 14.18 1.28 4.51
C THR A 226 15.05 0.42 3.58
N LEU A 227 14.73 0.39 2.28
CA LEU A 227 15.49 -0.36 1.29
C LEU A 227 16.89 0.22 1.08
N VAL A 228 17.03 1.54 1.05
CA VAL A 228 18.33 2.23 0.95
C VAL A 228 19.17 1.97 2.19
N ASP A 229 18.59 2.02 3.39
CA ASP A 229 19.27 1.68 4.65
C ASP A 229 19.83 0.26 4.60
N TYR A 230 18.96 -0.70 4.26
CA TYR A 230 19.28 -2.11 4.28
C TYR A 230 20.29 -2.49 3.19
N PHE A 231 20.02 -2.14 1.93
CA PHE A 231 20.82 -2.61 0.80
C PHE A 231 22.05 -1.74 0.50
N LEU A 232 21.97 -0.42 0.67
CA LEU A 232 23.00 0.51 0.20
C LEU A 232 23.86 1.09 1.33
N VAL A 233 23.24 1.55 2.42
CA VAL A 233 23.95 2.20 3.54
C VAL A 233 24.64 1.15 4.42
N LYS A 234 23.89 0.16 4.90
CA LYS A 234 24.40 -0.88 5.80
C LYS A 234 24.80 -2.17 5.08
N ALA A 235 24.49 -2.28 3.79
CA ALA A 235 24.85 -3.43 2.96
C ALA A 235 24.51 -4.79 3.61
N ARG A 236 23.31 -4.89 4.18
CA ARG A 236 22.73 -6.05 4.86
C ARG A 236 23.45 -6.47 6.15
N ARG A 237 24.27 -5.60 6.74
CA ARG A 237 25.01 -5.87 7.97
C ARG A 237 24.25 -5.31 9.17
N TYR A 238 23.47 -6.18 9.81
CA TYR A 238 22.79 -5.89 11.07
C TYR A 238 23.31 -6.80 12.18
N THR A 239 23.39 -6.29 13.41
CA THR A 239 23.79 -7.03 14.62
C THR A 239 22.63 -7.12 15.61
N ASP A 240 22.79 -7.94 16.64
CA ASP A 240 21.79 -8.13 17.70
C ASP A 240 21.53 -6.87 18.53
N ASP A 241 22.37 -5.83 18.40
CA ASP A 241 22.12 -4.47 18.89
C ASP A 241 20.77 -3.90 18.46
N LEU A 242 20.13 -4.47 17.42
CA LEU A 242 18.76 -4.12 17.02
C LEU A 242 17.75 -4.34 18.15
N PHE A 243 18.03 -5.27 19.07
CA PHE A 243 17.19 -5.59 20.22
C PHE A 243 17.59 -4.83 21.49
N ALA A 244 18.67 -4.05 21.46
CA ALA A 244 19.08 -3.23 22.59
C ALA A 244 18.13 -2.04 22.74
N SER A 245 17.56 -1.88 23.95
CA SER A 245 16.62 -0.80 24.24
C SER A 245 17.29 0.58 24.27
N GLU A 246 18.54 0.65 24.73
CA GLU A 246 19.35 1.87 24.79
C GLU A 246 20.83 1.54 24.52
N GLY A 247 21.60 2.50 24.01
CA GLY A 247 23.05 2.39 23.87
C GLY A 247 23.57 1.50 22.74
N GLY A 248 22.72 0.67 22.12
CA GLY A 248 23.09 -0.14 20.95
C GLY A 248 23.40 0.69 19.70
N HIS A 249 24.02 0.08 18.69
CA HIS A 249 24.41 0.75 17.43
C HIS A 249 23.26 1.48 16.71
N TYR A 250 22.01 1.08 16.95
CA TYR A 250 20.82 1.64 16.32
C TYR A 250 20.02 2.58 17.23
N TRP A 251 20.55 2.91 18.42
CA TRP A 251 19.96 3.91 19.31
C TRP A 251 20.17 5.35 18.81
N TYR A 252 21.23 5.58 18.03
CA TYR A 252 21.61 6.91 17.51
C TYR A 252 21.59 7.97 18.63
N ARG A 253 20.97 9.13 18.39
CA ARG A 253 20.90 10.24 19.36
C ARG A 253 19.54 10.20 20.07
N GLY A 254 19.50 9.57 21.24
CA GLY A 254 18.28 9.50 22.07
C GLY A 254 17.13 8.71 21.42
N GLY A 255 17.46 7.66 20.65
CA GLY A 255 16.50 6.85 19.90
C GLY A 255 16.25 7.33 18.47
N TRP A 256 16.81 8.47 18.05
CA TRP A 256 16.49 9.10 16.77
C TRP A 256 17.64 9.10 15.77
N ASN A 257 17.39 8.52 14.59
CA ASN A 257 18.21 8.70 13.39
C ASN A 257 17.75 9.95 12.64
N TRP A 258 18.26 11.12 13.01
CA TRP A 258 17.89 12.40 12.37
C TRP A 258 18.09 12.43 10.85
N PRO A 259 19.19 11.90 10.28
CA PRO A 259 19.30 11.74 8.83
C PRO A 259 18.09 11.01 8.22
N ALA A 260 17.63 9.93 8.85
CA ALA A 260 16.45 9.20 8.38
C ALA A 260 15.17 10.02 8.55
N VAL A 261 14.94 10.62 9.72
CA VAL A 261 13.74 11.42 10.00
C VAL A 261 13.59 12.58 9.02
N VAL A 262 14.65 13.36 8.81
CA VAL A 262 14.61 14.50 7.89
C VAL A 262 14.39 14.04 6.46
N THR A 263 15.00 12.92 6.05
CA THR A 263 14.81 12.37 4.71
C THR A 263 13.37 11.87 4.51
N LEU A 264 12.79 11.21 5.51
CA LEU A 264 11.41 10.75 5.49
C LEU A 264 10.44 11.93 5.35
N LEU A 265 10.54 12.92 6.24
CA LEU A 265 9.67 14.10 6.22
C LEU A 265 9.85 14.92 4.94
N GLY A 266 11.08 15.08 4.46
CA GLY A 266 11.38 15.75 3.20
C GLY A 266 10.78 15.01 1.99
N GLY A 267 10.87 13.68 1.98
CA GLY A 267 10.27 12.86 0.93
C GLY A 267 8.74 12.94 0.94
N THR A 268 8.12 12.90 2.13
CA THR A 268 6.67 13.10 2.28
C THR A 268 6.25 14.49 1.81
N ALA A 269 6.96 15.54 2.21
CA ALA A 269 6.67 16.90 1.76
C ALA A 269 6.83 17.05 0.24
N LEU A 270 7.86 16.45 -0.36
CA LEU A 270 8.07 16.46 -1.80
C LEU A 270 6.93 15.76 -2.55
N TYR A 271 6.50 14.58 -2.07
CA TYR A 271 5.37 13.86 -2.64
C TYR A 271 4.10 14.72 -2.64
N TRP A 272 3.73 15.30 -1.49
CA TRP A 272 2.57 16.18 -1.38
C TRP A 272 2.67 17.42 -2.28
N THR A 273 3.86 18.00 -2.36
CA THR A 273 4.12 19.20 -3.18
C THR A 273 3.90 18.89 -4.66
N ILE A 274 4.38 17.75 -5.16
CA ILE A 274 4.14 17.35 -6.55
C ILE A 274 2.68 16.96 -6.75
N ALA A 275 2.13 16.15 -5.84
CA ALA A 275 0.78 15.58 -5.98
C ALA A 275 -0.33 16.62 -5.98
N PHE A 276 -0.20 17.70 -5.19
CA PHE A 276 -1.24 18.71 -4.98
C PHE A 276 -0.80 20.14 -5.28
N GLY A 277 0.48 20.47 -5.11
CA GLY A 277 1.01 21.80 -5.40
C GLY A 277 1.30 22.03 -6.88
N PHE A 278 1.70 20.98 -7.62
CA PHE A 278 2.02 21.04 -9.05
C PHE A 278 1.34 19.94 -9.88
N PRO A 279 0.00 19.93 -10.00
CA PRO A 279 -0.73 18.89 -10.74
C PRO A 279 -0.24 18.68 -12.18
N ALA A 280 0.10 19.76 -12.89
CA ALA A 280 0.64 19.68 -14.25
C ALA A 280 1.99 18.94 -14.32
N LEU A 281 2.84 19.08 -13.30
CA LEU A 281 4.09 18.32 -13.21
C LEU A 281 3.77 16.84 -12.99
N ARG A 282 2.86 16.54 -12.06
CA ARG A 282 2.45 15.18 -11.75
C ARG A 282 1.95 14.42 -12.99
N GLU A 283 1.15 15.07 -13.84
CA GLU A 283 0.62 14.49 -15.07
C GLU A 283 1.71 14.01 -16.04
N THR A 284 2.95 14.49 -15.89
CA THR A 284 4.10 14.11 -16.75
C THR A 284 5.10 13.19 -16.06
N THR A 285 5.39 13.38 -14.77
CA THR A 285 6.49 12.68 -14.08
C THR A 285 6.07 11.70 -12.99
N SER A 286 4.83 11.78 -12.51
CA SER A 286 4.39 11.15 -11.25
C SER A 286 4.96 11.87 -10.01
N ALA A 287 4.36 11.63 -8.84
CA ALA A 287 4.85 12.10 -7.54
C ALA A 287 5.81 11.09 -6.88
N ALA A 288 5.58 9.78 -7.08
CA ALA A 288 6.36 8.72 -6.47
C ALA A 288 7.81 8.67 -6.99
N LEU A 289 8.04 8.73 -8.31
CA LEU A 289 9.37 8.54 -8.88
C LEU A 289 10.37 9.64 -8.47
N PRO A 290 10.03 10.95 -8.54
CA PRO A 290 10.92 12.00 -8.03
C PRO A 290 11.16 11.88 -6.53
N THR A 291 10.13 11.47 -5.76
CA THR A 291 10.24 11.24 -4.32
C THR A 291 11.22 10.11 -4.01
N ILE A 292 11.15 8.98 -4.73
CA ILE A 292 12.08 7.86 -4.59
C ILE A 292 13.51 8.34 -4.87
N ALA A 293 13.72 9.04 -5.99
CA ALA A 293 15.05 9.54 -6.35
C ALA A 293 15.63 10.49 -5.28
N PHE A 294 14.80 11.40 -4.78
CA PHE A 294 15.16 12.32 -3.70
C PHE A 294 15.56 11.57 -2.42
N VAL A 295 14.73 10.64 -1.96
CA VAL A 295 14.98 9.87 -0.73
C VAL A 295 16.23 9.00 -0.87
N VAL A 296 16.43 8.35 -2.03
CA VAL A 296 17.65 7.59 -2.33
C VAL A 296 18.86 8.49 -2.23
N ALA A 297 18.88 9.62 -2.94
CA ALA A 297 20.04 10.51 -2.97
C ALA A 297 20.36 11.07 -1.58
N LEU A 298 19.36 11.64 -0.90
CA LEU A 298 19.55 12.30 0.38
C LEU A 298 19.99 11.32 1.47
N TYR A 299 19.26 10.20 1.63
CA TYR A 299 19.57 9.25 2.69
C TYR A 299 20.85 8.45 2.41
N TYR A 300 21.11 8.11 1.15
CA TYR A 300 22.37 7.44 0.81
C TYR A 300 23.57 8.32 1.13
N LEU A 301 23.58 9.60 0.72
CA LEU A 301 24.71 10.49 0.96
C LEU A 301 24.89 10.79 2.46
N TRP A 302 23.81 11.17 3.14
CA TRP A 302 23.88 11.56 4.55
C TRP A 302 23.99 10.35 5.48
N GLY A 303 23.13 9.35 5.30
CA GLY A 303 23.10 8.13 6.09
C GLY A 303 24.38 7.31 5.98
N ARG A 304 24.96 7.18 4.78
CA ARG A 304 26.26 6.49 4.60
C ARG A 304 27.40 7.22 5.29
N SER A 305 27.46 8.54 5.18
CA SER A 305 28.47 9.34 5.88
C SER A 305 28.36 9.20 7.40
N ALA A 306 27.15 9.29 7.95
CA ALA A 306 26.89 9.09 9.37
C ALA A 306 27.27 7.68 9.84
N TRP A 307 26.87 6.65 9.09
CA TRP A 307 27.18 5.26 9.40
C TRP A 307 28.68 4.95 9.37
N GLN A 308 29.41 5.50 8.39
CA GLN A 308 30.87 5.33 8.32
C GLN A 308 31.60 6.02 9.47
N LYS A 309 31.12 7.17 9.95
CA LYS A 309 31.67 7.83 11.15
C LYS A 309 31.43 6.96 12.38
N HIS A 310 30.23 6.41 12.54
CA HIS A 310 29.89 5.48 13.62
C HIS A 310 30.79 4.24 13.65
N LEU A 311 30.95 3.57 12.50
CA LEU A 311 31.83 2.40 12.39
C LEU A 311 33.29 2.70 12.70
N ARG A 312 33.78 3.91 12.39
CA ARG A 312 35.15 4.34 12.73
C ARG A 312 35.30 4.52 14.24
N ALA A 313 34.38 5.24 14.88
CA ALA A 313 34.39 5.43 16.33
C ALA A 313 34.38 4.10 17.10
N LEU A 314 33.60 3.12 16.63
CA LEU A 314 33.58 1.77 17.23
C LEU A 314 34.90 1.02 17.08
N ARG A 315 35.59 1.16 15.94
CA ARG A 315 36.90 0.54 15.74
C ARG A 315 37.95 1.17 16.64
N GLU A 316 37.93 2.50 16.76
CA GLU A 316 38.84 3.24 17.63
C GLU A 316 38.64 2.85 19.11
N ALA A 317 37.39 2.77 19.58
CA ALA A 317 37.08 2.33 20.94
C ALA A 317 37.61 0.91 21.24
N ARG A 318 37.42 -0.04 20.31
CA ARG A 318 37.95 -1.41 20.45
C ARG A 318 39.48 -1.49 20.46
N LEU A 319 40.15 -0.61 19.71
CA LEU A 319 41.62 -0.56 19.70
C LEU A 319 42.16 -0.05 21.03
N VAL A 320 41.50 0.95 21.63
CA VAL A 320 41.85 1.47 22.95
C VAL A 320 41.70 0.37 24.01
N GLU A 321 40.56 -0.33 24.02
CA GLU A 321 40.32 -1.47 24.94
C GLU A 321 41.31 -2.62 24.77
N ALA A 322 41.80 -2.88 23.56
CA ALA A 322 42.77 -3.95 23.30
C ALA A 322 44.22 -3.57 23.66
N SER A 323 44.50 -2.28 23.87
CA SER A 323 45.83 -1.74 24.12
C SER A 323 46.10 -1.36 25.58
N GLY A 324 45.08 -1.38 26.44
CA GLY A 324 45.16 -1.14 27.88
C GLY A 324 44.92 -2.41 28.67
#